data_AF-A0A923BZW1-F1
#
_entry.id   AF-A0A923BZW1-F1
#
_cell.length_a   1.000
_cell.length_b   1.000
_cell.length_c   1.000
_cell.angle_alpha   90.00
_cell.angle_beta   90.00
_cell.angle_gamma   90.00
#
_symmetry.space_group_name_H-M   'P 1'
#
loop_
_entity.id
_entity.type
_entity.pdbx_description
1 polymer ?
#
loop_
_entity_poly.entity_id
_entity_poly.type
_entity_poly.pdbx_seq_one_letter_code
_entity_poly.pdbx_strand_id
1 'polypeptide(L)'
;MDKLQVADIISALKRIEAVTPGAASRAPRSALSGTANFLEQYSALTVEALEGQLQLSKPKKSPKKPATPLREQLVRKYADQLSSAGTDLPVFEEVIARLSADKTARAQEVKAIAKEYGASFTSTGRTDGINAIRQKFDERWKLANRSVLKAS
;
A
#
# COMPACT_ATOMS: atom_id res chain seq x y z
N MET A 1 5.62 46.54 4.60
CA MET A 1 6.05 45.13 4.63
C MET A 1 6.34 44.74 3.20
N ASP A 2 7.59 44.42 2.90
CA ASP A 2 8.00 44.00 1.56
C ASP A 2 7.33 42.67 1.20
N LYS A 3 6.73 42.61 0.01
CA LYS A 3 6.08 41.39 -0.47
C LYS A 3 7.15 40.40 -0.90
N LEU A 4 7.18 39.25 -0.24
CA LEU A 4 8.13 38.18 -0.53
C LEU A 4 7.98 37.69 -1.98
N GLN A 5 9.06 37.74 -2.75
CA GLN A 5 9.08 37.28 -4.14
C GLN A 5 9.38 35.79 -4.20
N VAL A 6 8.80 35.10 -5.18
CA VAL A 6 9.12 33.69 -5.45
C VAL A 6 10.60 33.53 -5.84
N ALA A 7 11.18 34.52 -6.52
CA ALA A 7 12.61 34.57 -6.85
C ALA A 7 13.53 34.50 -5.60
N ASP A 8 13.13 35.12 -4.49
CA ASP A 8 13.90 35.09 -3.23
C ASP A 8 13.92 33.69 -2.62
N ILE A 9 12.78 32.98 -2.71
CA ILE A 9 12.63 31.59 -2.26
C ILE A 9 13.51 30.66 -3.11
N ILE A 10 13.47 30.80 -4.44
CA ILE A 10 14.32 30.02 -5.35
C ILE A 10 15.80 30.22 -4.99
N SER A 11 16.20 31.47 -4.76
CA SER A 11 17.58 31.82 -4.38
C SER A 11 17.98 31.25 -3.02
N ALA A 12 17.05 31.17 -2.06
CA ALA A 12 17.28 30.51 -0.77
C ALA A 12 17.44 28.98 -0.94
N LEU A 13 16.57 28.34 -1.72
CA LEU A 13 16.62 26.89 -1.97
C LEU A 13 17.93 26.47 -2.65
N LYS A 14 18.38 27.22 -3.67
CA LYS A 14 19.66 26.96 -4.35
C LYS A 14 20.87 27.14 -3.42
N ARG A 15 20.83 28.11 -2.50
CA ARG A 15 21.88 28.28 -1.47
C ARG A 15 21.92 27.11 -0.50
N ILE A 16 20.77 26.62 -0.04
CA ILE A 16 20.67 25.47 0.87
C ILE A 16 21.15 24.19 0.16
N GLU A 17 20.79 24.00 -1.11
CA GLU A 17 21.26 22.86 -1.90
C GLU A 17 22.79 22.84 -2.01
N ALA A 18 23.41 24.00 -2.27
CA ALA A 18 24.86 24.12 -2.43
C ALA A 18 25.64 23.75 -1.16
N VAL A 19 25.08 23.99 0.03
CA VAL A 19 25.72 23.68 1.31
C VAL A 19 25.38 22.28 1.85
N THR A 20 24.58 21.49 1.13
CA THR A 20 24.18 20.15 1.59
C THR A 20 25.13 19.06 1.03
N PRO A 21 26.00 18.43 1.85
CA PRO A 21 27.00 17.47 1.36
C PRO A 21 26.48 16.02 1.29
N GLY A 22 27.09 15.21 0.41
CA GLY A 22 27.12 13.74 0.51
C GLY A 22 25.97 12.97 -0.16
N ALA A 23 26.22 11.67 -0.40
CA ALA A 23 25.28 10.73 -1.05
C ALA A 23 24.02 10.44 -0.22
N ALA A 24 24.09 10.53 1.12
CA ALA A 24 22.93 10.42 2.01
C ALA A 24 21.95 11.60 1.87
N SER A 25 22.45 12.74 1.37
CA SER A 25 21.65 13.95 1.14
C SER A 25 21.09 14.04 -0.28
N ARG A 26 21.25 12.99 -1.10
CA ARG A 26 20.79 12.98 -2.50
C ARG A 26 19.28 13.15 -2.64
N ALA A 27 18.51 12.51 -1.77
CA ALA A 27 17.04 12.67 -1.74
C ALA A 27 16.62 14.09 -1.31
N PRO A 28 17.14 14.65 -0.19
CA PRO A 28 16.93 16.06 0.17
C PRO A 28 17.31 17.06 -0.92
N ARG A 29 18.48 16.90 -1.56
CA ARG A 29 18.93 17.79 -2.65
C ARG A 29 18.03 17.70 -3.87
N SER A 30 17.63 16.49 -4.26
CA SER A 30 16.67 16.29 -5.36
C SER A 30 15.32 16.95 -5.08
N ALA A 31 14.87 16.96 -3.82
CA ALA A 31 13.64 17.63 -3.44
C ALA A 31 13.77 19.16 -3.47
N LEU A 32 14.90 19.71 -3.01
CA LEU A 32 15.20 21.16 -3.08
C LEU A 32 15.27 21.63 -4.53
N SER A 33 16.03 20.92 -5.38
CA SER A 33 16.16 21.21 -6.80
C SER A 33 14.83 21.07 -7.54
N GLY A 34 14.06 20.01 -7.28
CA GLY A 34 12.73 19.81 -7.85
C GLY A 34 11.75 20.94 -7.47
N THR A 35 11.79 21.38 -6.21
CA THR A 35 10.97 22.51 -5.74
C THR A 35 11.39 23.82 -6.40
N ALA A 36 12.70 24.09 -6.51
CA ALA A 36 13.20 25.29 -7.18
C ALA A 36 12.79 25.33 -8.66
N ASN A 37 12.95 24.23 -9.39
CA ASN A 37 12.56 24.14 -10.81
C ASN A 37 11.04 24.31 -11.00
N PHE A 38 10.23 23.73 -10.12
CA PHE A 38 8.77 23.94 -10.16
C PHE A 38 8.39 25.42 -9.98
N LEU A 39 9.12 26.13 -9.12
CA LEU A 39 8.87 27.54 -8.81
C LEU A 39 9.42 28.50 -9.87
N GLU A 40 10.36 28.11 -10.72
CA GLU A 40 10.99 28.98 -11.73
C GLU A 40 9.97 29.61 -12.69
N GLN A 41 8.94 28.85 -13.09
CA GLN A 41 7.85 29.37 -13.95
C GLN A 41 7.00 30.46 -13.27
N TYR A 42 7.11 30.62 -11.95
CA TYR A 42 6.40 31.59 -11.13
C TYR A 42 7.32 32.67 -10.54
N SER A 43 8.58 32.72 -10.99
CA SER A 43 9.61 33.61 -10.42
C SER A 43 9.25 35.10 -10.43
N ALA A 44 8.41 35.54 -11.37
CA ALA A 44 7.91 36.91 -11.48
C ALA A 44 6.74 37.24 -10.53
N LEU A 45 6.25 36.27 -9.75
CA LEU A 45 5.13 36.45 -8.83
C LEU A 45 5.59 36.70 -7.39
N THR A 46 4.73 37.39 -6.64
CA THR A 46 4.78 37.34 -5.18
C THR A 46 4.22 36.01 -4.68
N VAL A 47 4.61 35.61 -3.48
CA VAL A 47 4.08 34.39 -2.84
C VAL A 47 2.55 34.44 -2.74
N GLU A 48 1.98 35.56 -2.32
CA GLU A 48 0.51 35.75 -2.23
C GLU A 48 -0.19 35.55 -3.59
N ALA A 49 0.40 36.03 -4.69
CA ALA A 49 -0.17 35.87 -6.02
C ALA A 49 -0.08 34.41 -6.51
N LEU A 50 1.02 33.73 -6.20
CA LEU A 50 1.19 32.31 -6.49
C LEU A 50 0.19 31.45 -5.69
N GLU A 51 0.00 31.75 -4.41
CA GLU A 51 -1.00 31.07 -3.58
C GLU A 51 -2.41 31.22 -4.16
N GLY A 52 -2.78 32.43 -4.61
CA GLY A 52 -4.04 32.67 -5.31
C GLY A 52 -4.21 31.82 -6.56
N GLN A 53 -3.17 31.72 -7.41
CA GLN A 53 -3.20 30.88 -8.61
C GLN A 53 -3.30 29.38 -8.29
N LEU A 54 -2.57 28.90 -7.29
CA LEU A 54 -2.58 27.49 -6.89
C LEU A 54 -3.89 27.08 -6.20
N GLN A 55 -4.51 27.98 -5.43
CA GLN A 55 -5.82 27.75 -4.83
C GLN A 55 -6.92 27.57 -5.89
N LEU A 56 -6.84 28.32 -7.00
CA LEU A 56 -7.74 28.18 -8.14
C LEU A 56 -7.43 26.94 -8.99
N SER A 57 -6.20 26.43 -8.91
CA SER A 57 -5.70 25.27 -9.67
C SER A 57 -5.78 23.95 -8.90
N LYS A 58 -6.70 23.80 -7.94
CA LYS A 58 -6.93 22.50 -7.27
C LYS A 58 -7.13 21.42 -8.34
N PRO A 59 -6.25 20.41 -8.44
CA PRO A 59 -6.42 19.37 -9.43
C PRO A 59 -7.74 18.66 -9.15
N LYS A 60 -8.66 18.67 -10.12
CA LYS A 60 -9.87 17.84 -10.06
C LYS A 60 -9.40 16.42 -9.77
N LYS A 61 -9.90 15.85 -8.68
CA LYS A 61 -9.62 14.50 -8.21
C LYS A 61 -9.60 13.57 -9.42
N SER A 62 -8.44 13.04 -9.77
CA SER A 62 -8.28 12.19 -10.95
C SER A 62 -9.34 11.09 -10.88
N PRO A 63 -10.10 10.82 -11.96
CA PRO A 63 -11.13 9.79 -11.93
C PRO A 63 -10.48 8.49 -11.49
N LYS A 64 -11.00 7.93 -10.38
CA LYS A 64 -10.59 6.61 -9.88
C LYS A 64 -10.73 5.65 -11.06
N LYS A 65 -9.62 5.07 -11.54
CA LYS A 65 -9.70 4.04 -12.58
C LYS A 65 -10.74 3.01 -12.16
N PRO A 66 -11.61 2.55 -13.06
CA PRO A 66 -12.63 1.56 -12.71
C PRO A 66 -11.93 0.36 -12.07
N ALA A 67 -12.27 0.09 -10.81
CA ALA A 67 -11.74 -1.06 -10.10
C ALA A 67 -12.20 -2.30 -10.85
N THR A 68 -11.25 -3.15 -11.28
CA THR A 68 -11.63 -4.39 -11.93
C THR A 68 -12.48 -5.20 -10.95
N PRO A 69 -13.65 -5.71 -11.38
CA PRO A 69 -14.57 -6.38 -10.47
C PRO A 69 -13.91 -7.58 -9.79
N LEU A 70 -14.38 -7.86 -8.58
CA LEU A 70 -13.99 -9.03 -7.81
C LEU A 70 -14.51 -10.28 -8.52
N ARG A 71 -13.64 -11.29 -8.67
CA ARG A 71 -14.06 -12.59 -9.21
C ARG A 71 -14.60 -13.48 -8.09
N GLU A 72 -15.88 -13.32 -7.79
CA GLU A 72 -16.53 -14.02 -6.68
C GLU A 72 -16.44 -15.55 -6.78
N GLN A 73 -16.51 -16.12 -7.98
CA GLN A 73 -16.37 -17.57 -8.18
C GLN A 73 -15.00 -18.10 -7.73
N LEU A 74 -13.93 -17.35 -8.01
CA LEU A 74 -12.58 -17.73 -7.59
C LEU A 74 -12.47 -17.66 -6.06
N VAL A 75 -13.05 -16.60 -5.46
CA VAL A 75 -13.07 -16.42 -4.00
C VAL A 75 -13.78 -17.58 -3.32
N ARG A 76 -15.00 -17.90 -3.75
CA ARG A 76 -15.79 -19.01 -3.19
C ARG A 76 -15.07 -20.34 -3.34
N LYS A 77 -14.56 -20.65 -4.54
CA LYS A 77 -13.82 -21.90 -4.80
C LYS A 77 -12.70 -22.14 -3.79
N TYR A 78 -11.83 -21.16 -3.57
CA TYR A 78 -10.72 -21.33 -2.63
C TYR A 78 -11.17 -21.28 -1.17
N ALA A 79 -12.13 -20.43 -0.82
CA ALA A 79 -12.66 -20.37 0.54
C ALA A 79 -13.34 -21.70 0.95
N ASP A 80 -14.11 -22.30 0.04
CA ASP A 80 -14.76 -23.60 0.23
C ASP A 80 -13.70 -24.69 0.39
N GLN A 81 -12.69 -24.74 -0.49
CA GLN A 81 -11.58 -25.69 -0.39
C GLN A 81 -10.81 -25.58 0.93
N LEU A 82 -10.52 -24.36 1.38
CA LEU A 82 -9.85 -24.11 2.68
C LEU A 82 -10.75 -24.55 3.84
N SER A 83 -12.06 -24.33 3.75
CA SER A 83 -13.02 -24.73 4.78
C SER A 83 -13.20 -26.24 4.83
N SER A 84 -13.25 -26.91 3.67
CA SER A 84 -13.31 -28.37 3.55
C SER A 84 -12.04 -29.07 4.05
N ALA A 85 -10.87 -28.42 3.93
CA ALA A 85 -9.64 -28.92 4.52
C ALA A 85 -9.72 -29.02 6.06
N GLY A 86 -10.58 -28.22 6.71
CA GLY A 86 -10.76 -28.26 8.16
C GLY A 86 -9.45 -28.03 8.92
N THR A 87 -9.00 -29.04 9.67
CA THR A 87 -7.70 -29.08 10.38
C THR A 87 -6.70 -30.06 9.75
N ASP A 88 -7.00 -30.59 8.56
CA ASP A 88 -6.09 -31.45 7.80
C ASP A 88 -4.99 -30.59 7.17
N LEU A 89 -3.78 -30.68 7.74
CA LEU A 89 -2.63 -29.88 7.32
C LEU A 89 -2.16 -30.22 5.88
N PRO A 90 -1.98 -31.50 5.49
CA PRO A 90 -1.66 -31.84 4.11
C PRO A 90 -2.63 -31.25 3.07
N VAL A 91 -3.94 -31.39 3.30
CA VAL A 91 -4.96 -30.86 2.37
C VAL A 91 -4.92 -29.33 2.35
N PHE A 92 -4.78 -28.70 3.51
CA PHE A 92 -4.67 -27.24 3.61
C PHE A 92 -3.45 -26.70 2.85
N GLU A 93 -2.26 -27.29 3.04
CA GLU A 93 -1.04 -26.89 2.34
C GLU A 93 -1.17 -27.02 0.82
N GLU A 94 -1.86 -28.05 0.32
CA GLU A 94 -2.14 -28.20 -1.11
C GLU A 94 -3.02 -27.06 -1.65
N VAL A 95 -4.04 -26.65 -0.90
CA VAL A 95 -4.89 -25.50 -1.28
C VAL A 95 -4.07 -24.20 -1.26
N ILE A 96 -3.22 -23.99 -0.24
CA ILE A 96 -2.37 -22.80 -0.16
C ILE A 96 -1.32 -22.78 -1.28
N ALA A 97 -0.71 -23.92 -1.62
CA ALA A 97 0.23 -24.02 -2.73
C ALA A 97 -0.45 -23.64 -4.05
N ARG A 98 -1.66 -24.16 -4.30
CA ARG A 98 -2.46 -23.79 -5.49
C ARG A 98 -2.81 -22.31 -5.50
N LEU A 99 -3.29 -21.76 -4.38
CA LEU A 99 -3.62 -20.33 -4.28
C LEU A 99 -2.37 -19.44 -4.49
N SER A 100 -1.22 -19.86 -3.99
CA SER A 100 0.06 -19.15 -4.12
C SER A 100 0.59 -19.18 -5.55
N ALA A 101 0.43 -20.29 -6.25
CA ALA A 101 0.81 -20.45 -7.65
C ALA A 101 -0.17 -19.77 -8.64
N ASP A 102 -1.44 -19.60 -8.23
CA ASP A 102 -2.48 -18.99 -9.05
C ASP A 102 -2.25 -17.48 -9.22
N LYS A 103 -1.55 -17.11 -10.29
CA LYS A 103 -1.29 -15.71 -10.67
C LYS A 103 -2.58 -14.94 -10.98
N THR A 104 -3.68 -15.64 -11.23
CA THR A 104 -4.96 -14.98 -11.45
C THR A 104 -5.51 -14.47 -10.13
N ALA A 105 -5.23 -15.07 -8.97
CA ALA A 105 -5.68 -14.56 -7.67
C ALA A 105 -4.91 -13.29 -7.27
N ARG A 106 -5.51 -12.10 -7.47
CA ARG A 106 -4.88 -10.82 -7.10
C ARG A 106 -5.05 -10.58 -5.60
N ALA A 107 -4.36 -9.58 -5.07
CA ALA A 107 -4.41 -9.26 -3.66
C ALA A 107 -5.84 -9.02 -3.13
N GLN A 108 -6.72 -8.41 -3.92
CA GLN A 108 -8.11 -8.20 -3.53
C GLN A 108 -8.91 -9.52 -3.45
N GLU A 109 -8.65 -10.49 -4.34
CA GLU A 109 -9.26 -11.81 -4.24
C GLU A 109 -8.71 -12.59 -3.04
N VAL A 110 -7.40 -12.56 -2.81
CA VAL A 110 -6.81 -13.22 -1.63
C VAL A 110 -7.34 -12.61 -0.34
N LYS A 111 -7.55 -11.29 -0.29
CA LYS A 111 -8.18 -10.63 0.84
C LYS A 111 -9.62 -11.09 1.07
N ALA A 112 -10.39 -11.25 0.00
CA ALA A 112 -11.75 -11.77 0.09
C ALA A 112 -11.77 -13.25 0.53
N ILE A 113 -10.87 -14.09 -0.01
CA ILE A 113 -10.71 -15.50 0.40
C ILE A 113 -10.38 -15.59 1.89
N ALA A 114 -9.41 -14.80 2.35
CA ALA A 114 -9.04 -14.75 3.76
C ALA A 114 -10.25 -14.37 4.63
N LYS A 115 -11.02 -13.35 4.23
CA LYS A 115 -12.22 -12.91 4.94
C LYS A 115 -13.27 -14.01 5.03
N GLU A 116 -13.60 -14.66 3.91
CA GLU A 116 -14.56 -15.78 3.87
C GLU A 116 -14.08 -16.96 4.72
N TYR A 117 -12.78 -17.25 4.72
CA TYR A 117 -12.20 -18.27 5.58
C TYR A 117 -12.18 -17.87 7.08
N GLY A 118 -12.43 -16.60 7.42
CA GLY A 118 -12.46 -16.08 8.79
C GLY A 118 -11.13 -15.48 9.27
N ALA A 119 -10.18 -15.24 8.37
CA ALA A 119 -8.96 -14.49 8.63
C ALA A 119 -9.19 -12.99 8.32
N SER A 120 -8.68 -12.10 9.17
CA SER A 120 -8.77 -10.65 8.98
C SER A 120 -7.39 -10.02 9.01
N PHE A 121 -7.10 -9.13 8.05
CA PHE A 121 -5.84 -8.41 7.99
C PHE A 121 -6.02 -7.05 7.30
N THR A 122 -5.15 -6.09 7.65
CA THR A 122 -5.25 -4.70 7.18
C THR A 122 -4.44 -4.44 5.91
N SER A 123 -3.41 -5.25 5.64
CA SER A 123 -2.53 -5.11 4.47
C SER A 123 -3.30 -5.23 3.14
N THR A 124 -2.67 -4.70 2.09
CA THR A 124 -3.07 -4.84 0.68
C THR A 124 -2.19 -5.83 -0.07
N GLY A 125 -1.22 -6.46 0.61
CA GLY A 125 -0.31 -7.45 0.03
C GLY A 125 -0.95 -8.83 -0.16
N ARG A 126 -0.65 -9.47 -1.30
CA ARG A 126 -1.07 -10.85 -1.59
C ARG A 126 -0.43 -11.85 -0.60
N THR A 127 0.87 -11.70 -0.36
CA THR A 127 1.63 -12.54 0.58
C THR A 127 1.08 -12.44 2.00
N ASP A 128 0.78 -11.22 2.45
CA ASP A 128 0.20 -11.00 3.78
C ASP A 128 -1.16 -11.66 3.93
N GLY A 129 -1.98 -11.65 2.88
CA GLY A 129 -3.25 -12.35 2.87
C GLY A 129 -3.10 -13.88 2.98
N ILE A 130 -2.12 -14.46 2.29
CA ILE A 130 -1.81 -15.91 2.42
C ILE A 130 -1.32 -16.23 3.84
N ASN A 131 -0.45 -15.39 4.40
CA ASN A 131 0.04 -15.56 5.77
C ASN A 131 -1.10 -15.46 6.80
N ALA A 132 -2.05 -14.55 6.61
CA ALA A 132 -3.22 -14.44 7.47
C ALA A 132 -4.10 -15.70 7.43
N ILE A 133 -4.25 -16.32 6.25
CA ILE A 133 -4.96 -17.61 6.10
C ILE A 133 -4.23 -18.72 6.88
N ARG A 134 -2.89 -18.79 6.76
CA ARG A 134 -2.05 -19.74 7.51
C ARG A 134 -2.19 -19.56 9.02
N GLN A 135 -2.08 -18.32 9.51
CA GLN A 135 -2.28 -18.01 10.93
C GLN A 135 -3.67 -18.45 11.42
N LYS A 136 -4.71 -18.24 10.60
CA LYS A 136 -6.06 -18.65 10.97
C LYS A 136 -6.23 -20.17 11.04
N PHE A 137 -5.56 -20.91 10.15
CA PHE A 137 -5.49 -22.36 10.23
C PHE A 137 -4.80 -22.80 11.52
N ASP A 138 -3.63 -22.23 11.85
CA ASP A 138 -2.89 -22.56 13.07
C ASP A 138 -3.73 -22.32 14.34
N GLU A 139 -4.50 -21.23 14.38
CA GLU A 139 -5.44 -20.98 15.47
C GLU A 139 -6.48 -22.10 15.61
N ARG A 140 -7.09 -22.53 14.49
CA ARG A 140 -8.09 -23.61 14.46
C ARG A 140 -7.47 -24.95 14.88
N TRP A 141 -6.30 -25.26 14.34
CA TRP A 141 -5.57 -26.48 14.65
C TRP A 141 -5.18 -26.54 16.14
N LYS A 142 -4.67 -25.44 16.70
CA LYS A 142 -4.38 -25.33 18.14
C LYS A 142 -5.63 -25.50 18.99
N LEU A 143 -6.76 -24.93 18.57
CA LEU A 143 -8.02 -25.07 19.30
C LEU A 143 -8.51 -26.52 19.32
N ALA A 144 -8.45 -27.20 18.16
CA ALA A 144 -8.88 -28.58 18.01
C ALA A 144 -8.01 -29.57 18.80
N ASN A 145 -6.70 -29.31 18.90
CA ASN A 145 -5.75 -30.17 19.60
C ASN A 145 -5.44 -29.73 21.05
N ARG A 146 -6.16 -28.73 21.58
CA ARG A 146 -5.94 -28.17 22.92
C ARG A 146 -6.16 -29.18 24.05
N SER A 147 -7.03 -30.18 23.84
CA SER A 147 -7.30 -31.28 24.77
C SER A 147 -6.16 -32.29 24.83
N VAL A 148 -5.45 -32.52 23.72
CA VAL A 148 -4.30 -33.45 23.65
C VAL A 148 -3.09 -32.86 24.40
N LEU A 149 -2.88 -31.56 24.32
CA LEU A 149 -1.76 -30.84 24.95
C LEU A 149 -1.88 -30.65 26.47
N LYS A 150 -3.07 -30.84 27.06
CA LYS A 150 -3.28 -30.75 28.53
C LYS A 150 -3.12 -32.09 29.25
N ALA A 151 -2.98 -33.19 28.51
CA ALA A 151 -2.88 -34.55 29.04
C ALA A 151 -1.44 -35.12 28.94
N SER A 152 -0.46 -34.31 28.55
CA SER A 152 0.98 -34.59 28.55
C SER A 152 1.68 -33.64 29.51
#